data_AF-A0A1Q7E6Q2-F1
#
_entry.id   AF-A0A1Q7E6Q2-F1
#
_cell.length_a   1.000
_cell.length_b   1.000
_cell.length_c   1.000
_cell.angle_alpha   90.00
_cell.angle_beta   90.00
_cell.angle_gamma   90.00
#
_symmetry.space_group_name_H-M   'P 1'
#
loop_
_entity.id
_entity.type
_entity.pdbx_description
1 polymer ?
#
loop_
_entity_poly.entity_id
_entity_poly.type
_entity_poly.pdbx_seq_one_letter_code
_entity_poly.pdbx_strand_id
1 'polypeptide(L)'
;MKRLTCLLTAAGLAFACSKDSTSVDPDAIDGRELAAVRAVLDSALKDDSSYQILRVFVFAYVDRASRLPVGGTDTMRLVGVQLDINALKADTPIVAQLSAVLGWRGYRAATRTVDSVTFVVGTGLPPVSDTLRERFSPDTAGIGTGFVIHQAPDSTVHTWLARTGALHVTGSTYGTGTSTSGSGLTITTSRGTASGDYHLTGKLVPDSTSTASAAAAFGGGIRALKIRITGTL
;
A
#
# COMPACT_ATOMS: atom_id res chain seq x y z
N MET A 1 -4.71 3.70 -20.60
CA MET A 1 -4.59 3.32 -19.16
C MET A 1 -5.60 2.24 -18.76
N LYS A 2 -6.92 2.41 -18.97
CA LYS A 2 -7.97 1.39 -18.64
C LYS A 2 -7.69 -0.05 -19.13
N ARG A 3 -7.10 -0.22 -20.33
CA ARG A 3 -6.76 -1.55 -20.87
C ARG A 3 -5.53 -2.20 -20.24
N LEU A 4 -4.60 -1.39 -19.71
CA LEU A 4 -3.43 -1.90 -18.97
C LEU A 4 -3.90 -2.47 -17.62
N THR A 5 -4.83 -1.78 -16.98
CA THR A 5 -5.47 -2.21 -15.72
C THR A 5 -6.17 -3.56 -15.87
N CYS A 6 -6.93 -3.77 -16.96
CA CYS A 6 -7.62 -5.05 -17.23
C CYS A 6 -6.67 -6.25 -17.46
N LEU A 7 -5.56 -6.05 -18.16
CA LEU A 7 -4.60 -7.12 -18.44
C LEU A 7 -3.77 -7.49 -17.21
N LEU A 8 -3.45 -6.50 -16.38
CA LEU A 8 -2.71 -6.69 -15.13
C LEU A 8 -3.60 -7.30 -14.02
N THR A 9 -4.90 -6.96 -13.97
CA THR A 9 -5.87 -7.62 -13.06
C THR A 9 -6.05 -9.11 -13.33
N ALA A 10 -6.04 -9.51 -14.61
CA ALA A 10 -6.22 -10.91 -14.99
C ALA A 10 -5.01 -11.78 -14.59
N ALA A 11 -3.80 -11.21 -14.62
CA ALA A 11 -2.59 -11.89 -14.14
C ALA A 11 -2.53 -11.99 -12.60
N GLY A 12 -3.03 -11.01 -11.86
CA GLY A 12 -2.98 -11.01 -10.38
C GLY A 12 -3.95 -11.98 -9.69
N LEU A 13 -5.07 -12.34 -10.32
CA LEU A 13 -6.11 -13.21 -9.72
C LEU A 13 -5.73 -14.70 -9.68
N ALA A 14 -4.72 -15.14 -10.44
CA ALA A 14 -4.33 -16.55 -10.53
C ALA A 14 -3.37 -17.04 -9.42
N PHE A 15 -2.89 -16.17 -8.53
CA PHE A 15 -1.72 -16.47 -7.69
C PHE A 15 -1.92 -16.31 -6.18
N ALA A 16 -3.16 -16.12 -5.71
CA ALA A 16 -3.46 -16.07 -4.28
C ALA A 16 -3.76 -17.47 -3.72
N CYS A 17 -2.74 -18.34 -3.65
CA CYS A 17 -2.81 -19.57 -2.87
C CYS A 17 -1.97 -19.42 -1.59
N SER A 18 -2.68 -19.29 -0.47
CA SER A 18 -2.19 -19.41 0.90
C SER A 18 -1.21 -20.59 1.04
N LYS A 19 -0.02 -20.36 1.60
CA LYS A 19 0.79 -21.44 2.15
C LYS A 19 0.44 -21.57 3.63
N ASP A 20 -0.13 -22.70 3.99
CA ASP A 20 -0.29 -23.12 5.38
C ASP A 20 1.10 -23.23 6.03
N SER A 21 1.46 -22.28 6.89
CA SER A 21 2.62 -22.43 7.77
C SER A 21 2.14 -22.85 9.14
N THR A 22 2.69 -23.94 9.66
CA THR A 22 2.43 -24.51 11.00
C THR A 22 3.04 -23.69 12.15
N SER A 23 3.66 -22.54 11.84
CA SER A 23 4.15 -21.56 12.80
C SER A 23 3.14 -20.41 12.92
N VAL A 24 2.76 -20.06 14.16
CA VAL A 24 1.92 -18.88 14.43
C VAL A 24 2.79 -17.64 14.23
N ASP A 25 2.84 -17.12 13.00
CA ASP A 25 3.49 -15.85 12.71
C ASP A 25 2.61 -14.70 13.22
N PRO A 26 3.03 -13.96 14.27
CA PRO A 26 2.25 -12.84 14.80
C PRO A 26 2.06 -11.73 13.76
N ASP A 27 2.93 -11.60 12.77
CA ASP A 27 2.81 -10.58 11.73
C ASP A 27 1.91 -11.03 10.57
N ALA A 28 1.47 -12.30 10.54
CA ALA A 28 0.52 -12.76 9.53
C ALA A 28 -0.79 -11.96 9.62
N ILE A 29 -1.32 -11.60 8.45
CA ILE A 29 -2.59 -10.90 8.32
C ILE A 29 -3.67 -11.95 8.07
N ASP A 30 -4.71 -11.95 8.90
CA ASP A 30 -5.88 -12.79 8.66
C ASP A 30 -6.58 -12.36 7.35
N GLY A 31 -7.05 -13.33 6.56
CA GLY A 31 -7.68 -13.04 5.27
C GLY A 31 -8.90 -12.12 5.39
N ARG A 32 -9.65 -12.21 6.50
CA ARG A 32 -10.82 -11.34 6.77
C ARG A 32 -10.39 -9.94 7.20
N GLU A 33 -9.28 -9.82 7.93
CA GLU A 33 -8.68 -8.53 8.27
C GLU A 33 -8.23 -7.79 7.01
N LEU A 34 -7.49 -8.47 6.12
CA LEU A 34 -7.07 -7.87 4.85
C LEU A 34 -8.27 -7.51 3.96
N ALA A 35 -9.31 -8.34 3.94
CA ALA A 35 -10.54 -8.05 3.20
C ALA A 35 -11.26 -6.81 3.74
N ALA A 36 -11.29 -6.59 5.06
CA ALA A 36 -11.87 -5.40 5.67
C ALA A 36 -11.11 -4.12 5.27
N VAL A 37 -9.78 -4.16 5.31
CA VAL A 37 -8.92 -3.04 4.86
C VAL A 37 -9.17 -2.72 3.39
N ARG A 38 -9.22 -3.75 2.53
CA ARG A 38 -9.51 -3.59 1.10
C ARG A 38 -10.91 -3.02 0.87
N ALA A 39 -11.92 -3.45 1.61
CA ALA A 39 -13.29 -2.95 1.45
C ALA A 39 -13.38 -1.44 1.76
N VAL A 40 -12.69 -0.99 2.81
CA VAL A 40 -12.62 0.44 3.18
C VAL A 40 -11.91 1.24 2.09
N LEU A 41 -10.77 0.76 1.59
CA LEU A 41 -10.03 1.41 0.51
C LEU A 41 -10.80 1.41 -0.82
N ASP A 42 -11.44 0.30 -1.19
CA ASP A 42 -12.26 0.18 -2.38
C ASP A 42 -13.46 1.14 -2.33
N SER A 43 -14.04 1.37 -1.15
CA SER A 43 -15.12 2.34 -0.95
C SER A 43 -14.61 3.79 -1.09
N ALA A 44 -13.51 4.10 -0.40
CA ALA A 44 -12.92 5.44 -0.32
C ALA A 44 -12.29 5.92 -1.64
N LEU A 45 -11.59 5.02 -2.34
CA LEU A 45 -10.68 5.35 -3.44
C LEU A 45 -11.14 4.77 -4.78
N LYS A 46 -12.43 4.40 -4.91
CA LYS A 46 -12.98 3.79 -6.13
C LYS A 46 -12.67 4.57 -7.41
N ASP A 47 -12.66 5.90 -7.32
CA ASP A 47 -12.47 6.81 -8.45
C ASP A 47 -11.01 7.29 -8.60
N ASP A 48 -10.09 6.85 -7.72
CA ASP A 48 -8.68 7.20 -7.77
C ASP A 48 -7.89 6.24 -8.69
N SER A 49 -7.29 6.78 -9.74
CA SER A 49 -6.54 5.98 -10.73
C SER A 49 -5.25 5.38 -10.19
N SER A 50 -4.60 6.04 -9.22
CA SER A 50 -3.37 5.56 -8.58
C SER A 50 -3.67 4.38 -7.67
N TYR A 51 -4.79 4.44 -6.96
CA TYR A 51 -5.28 3.32 -6.18
C TYR A 51 -5.50 2.07 -7.02
N GLN A 52 -6.08 2.17 -8.22
CA GLN A 52 -6.34 0.99 -9.06
C GLN A 52 -5.06 0.21 -9.45
N ILE A 53 -3.94 0.90 -9.68
CA ILE A 53 -2.66 0.24 -9.99
C ILE A 53 -2.15 -0.51 -8.75
N LEU A 54 -2.13 0.17 -7.61
CA LEU A 54 -1.65 -0.40 -6.35
C LEU A 54 -2.58 -1.52 -5.88
N ARG A 55 -3.88 -1.42 -6.14
CA ARG A 55 -4.87 -2.41 -5.74
C ARG A 55 -4.57 -3.79 -6.34
N VAL A 56 -4.14 -3.83 -7.59
CA VAL A 56 -3.85 -5.07 -8.31
C VAL A 56 -2.58 -5.74 -7.80
N PHE A 57 -1.52 -4.96 -7.63
CA PHE A 57 -0.20 -5.53 -7.36
C PHE A 57 0.12 -5.60 -5.89
N VAL A 58 -0.35 -4.67 -5.07
CA VAL A 58 0.01 -4.63 -3.66
C VAL A 58 -0.86 -5.60 -2.89
N PHE A 59 -2.18 -5.47 -3.00
CA PHE A 59 -3.06 -6.27 -2.16
C PHE A 59 -2.97 -7.76 -2.45
N ALA A 60 -2.77 -8.17 -3.70
CA ALA A 60 -2.66 -9.59 -4.04
C ALA A 60 -1.53 -10.33 -3.29
N TYR A 61 -0.50 -9.61 -2.85
CA TYR A 61 0.72 -10.21 -2.30
C TYR A 61 1.04 -9.80 -0.87
N VAL A 62 0.35 -8.80 -0.31
CA VAL A 62 0.48 -8.43 1.11
C VAL A 62 -0.13 -9.53 1.98
N ASP A 63 0.70 -10.17 2.78
CA ASP A 63 0.33 -11.26 3.69
C ASP A 63 0.82 -11.04 5.13
N ARG A 64 1.73 -10.07 5.34
CA ARG A 64 2.33 -9.76 6.63
C ARG A 64 2.35 -8.26 6.89
N ALA A 65 2.10 -7.88 8.13
CA ALA A 65 2.22 -6.51 8.61
C ALA A 65 2.74 -6.48 10.04
N SER A 66 3.72 -5.62 10.28
CA SER A 66 4.26 -5.38 11.61
C SER A 66 3.26 -4.66 12.50
N ARG A 67 3.31 -4.96 13.79
CA ARG A 67 2.54 -4.27 14.82
C ARG A 67 3.36 -3.12 15.40
N LEU A 68 2.81 -1.91 15.37
CA LEU A 68 3.37 -0.74 16.03
C LEU A 68 2.40 -0.31 17.15
N PRO A 69 2.89 -0.19 18.39
CA PRO A 69 2.09 0.34 19.48
C PRO A 69 1.83 1.84 19.23
N VAL A 70 0.56 2.27 19.33
CA VAL A 70 0.15 3.67 19.11
C VAL A 70 -0.19 4.39 20.42
N GLY A 71 0.11 3.78 21.56
CA GLY A 71 -0.29 4.20 22.89
C GLY A 71 -1.56 3.46 23.37
N GLY A 72 -1.64 3.19 24.68
CA GLY A 72 -2.72 2.36 25.25
C GLY A 72 -2.67 0.90 24.77
N THR A 73 -3.84 0.28 24.61
CA THR A 73 -3.99 -1.09 24.07
C THR A 73 -4.16 -1.14 22.55
N ASP A 74 -4.17 0.02 21.88
CA ASP A 74 -4.36 0.09 20.43
C ASP A 74 -3.05 -0.23 19.70
N THR A 75 -3.17 -1.02 18.65
CA THR A 75 -2.05 -1.48 17.84
C THR A 75 -2.34 -1.16 16.38
N MET A 76 -1.46 -0.39 15.77
CA MET A 76 -1.49 -0.15 14.35
C MET A 76 -0.74 -1.28 13.65
N ARG A 77 -1.30 -1.82 12.58
CA ARG A 77 -0.57 -2.67 11.65
C ARG A 77 0.01 -1.82 10.54
N LEU A 78 1.27 -2.06 10.19
CA LEU A 78 1.96 -1.38 9.09
C LEU A 78 2.68 -2.39 8.19
N VAL A 79 2.65 -2.10 6.89
CA VAL A 79 3.45 -2.80 5.89
C VAL A 79 4.05 -1.79 4.91
N GLY A 80 5.34 -1.94 4.65
CA GLY A 80 6.05 -1.22 3.60
C GLY A 80 5.90 -1.93 2.26
N VAL A 81 5.77 -1.17 1.18
CA VAL A 81 5.57 -1.71 -0.16
C VAL A 81 6.48 -0.99 -1.13
N GLN A 82 7.18 -1.73 -1.96
CA GLN A 82 7.92 -1.21 -3.10
C GLN A 82 7.37 -1.81 -4.38
N LEU A 83 7.10 -0.95 -5.35
CA LEU A 83 6.74 -1.37 -6.69
C LEU A 83 7.81 -0.87 -7.66
N ASP A 84 8.42 -1.81 -8.40
CA ASP A 84 9.47 -1.56 -9.38
C ASP A 84 9.04 -2.14 -10.71
N ILE A 85 8.50 -1.30 -11.58
CA ILE A 85 8.06 -1.66 -12.92
C ILE A 85 9.17 -1.25 -13.89
N ASN A 86 9.64 -2.22 -14.66
CA ASN A 86 10.52 -2.02 -15.79
C ASN A 86 10.11 -2.99 -16.90
N ALA A 87 9.07 -2.61 -17.64
CA ALA A 87 8.46 -3.42 -18.69
C ALA A 87 8.34 -2.63 -20.00
N LEU A 88 8.07 -3.33 -21.10
CA LEU A 88 7.76 -2.76 -22.39
C LEU A 88 6.28 -3.00 -22.71
N LYS A 89 5.67 -2.09 -23.46
CA LYS A 89 4.38 -2.28 -24.11
C LYS A 89 4.49 -1.86 -25.56
N ALA A 90 4.41 -2.81 -26.50
CA ALA A 90 4.63 -2.53 -27.92
C ALA A 90 5.85 -1.60 -28.13
N ASP A 91 7.00 -2.03 -27.60
CA ASP A 91 8.29 -1.33 -27.62
C ASP A 91 8.37 0.00 -26.86
N THR A 92 7.30 0.44 -26.21
CA THR A 92 7.30 1.63 -25.35
C THR A 92 7.66 1.25 -23.91
N PRO A 93 8.72 1.83 -23.31
CA PRO A 93 9.03 1.61 -21.90
C PRO A 93 7.93 2.07 -20.96
N ILE A 94 7.58 1.20 -20.02
CA ILE A 94 6.76 1.48 -18.85
C ILE A 94 7.67 1.29 -17.65
N VAL A 95 8.18 2.41 -17.14
CA VAL A 95 9.03 2.43 -15.95
C VAL A 95 8.31 3.20 -14.85
N ALA A 96 8.19 2.59 -13.68
CA ALA A 96 7.62 3.23 -12.51
C ALA A 96 8.25 2.63 -11.24
N GLN A 97 8.74 3.49 -10.36
CA GLN A 97 9.32 3.09 -9.08
C GLN A 97 8.57 3.81 -7.98
N LEU A 98 8.01 3.07 -7.04
CA LEU A 98 7.17 3.60 -5.98
C LEU A 98 7.55 2.97 -4.64
N SER A 99 7.49 3.78 -3.59
CA SER A 99 7.54 3.32 -2.21
C SER A 99 6.26 3.73 -1.51
N ALA A 100 5.61 2.81 -0.81
CA ALA A 100 4.36 3.06 -0.13
C ALA A 100 4.35 2.45 1.26
N VAL A 101 3.53 3.03 2.13
CA VAL A 101 3.22 2.50 3.46
C VAL A 101 1.71 2.35 3.56
N LEU A 102 1.27 1.14 3.86
CA LEU A 102 -0.11 0.84 4.20
C LEU A 102 -0.20 0.57 5.69
N GLY A 103 -1.12 1.27 6.35
CA GLY A 103 -1.37 1.15 7.77
C GLY A 103 -2.85 0.99 8.08
N TRP A 104 -3.20 0.26 9.13
CA TRP A 104 -4.58 0.20 9.63
C TRP A 104 -4.65 -0.12 11.11
N ARG A 105 -5.79 0.15 11.74
CA ARG A 105 -6.03 -0.13 13.16
C ARG A 105 -7.50 -0.47 13.43
N GLY A 106 -7.75 -1.01 14.62
CA GLY A 106 -9.11 -1.27 15.11
C GLY A 106 -9.87 -2.33 14.30
N TYR A 107 -9.20 -3.39 13.84
CA TYR A 107 -9.90 -4.50 13.20
C TYR A 107 -10.81 -5.22 14.20
N ARG A 108 -12.09 -5.36 13.85
CA ARG A 108 -13.12 -6.02 14.66
C ARG A 108 -13.62 -7.27 13.95
N ALA A 109 -13.28 -8.44 14.50
CA ALA A 109 -13.64 -9.73 13.89
C ALA A 109 -15.17 -9.96 13.80
N ALA A 110 -15.95 -9.44 14.74
CA ALA A 110 -17.40 -9.61 14.79
C ALA A 110 -18.11 -8.91 13.61
N THR A 111 -17.68 -7.71 13.27
CA THR A 111 -18.27 -6.87 12.21
C THR A 111 -17.49 -6.93 10.89
N ARG A 112 -16.26 -7.47 10.91
CA ARG A 112 -15.31 -7.47 9.79
C ARG A 112 -15.01 -6.06 9.28
N THR A 113 -14.86 -5.12 10.21
CA THR A 113 -14.57 -3.71 9.93
C THR A 113 -13.24 -3.30 10.53
N VAL A 114 -12.69 -2.18 10.05
CA VAL A 114 -11.50 -1.52 10.62
C VAL A 114 -11.87 -0.09 10.98
N ASP A 115 -11.33 0.44 12.06
CA ASP A 115 -11.66 1.81 12.48
C ASP A 115 -11.01 2.85 11.56
N SER A 116 -9.79 2.59 11.09
CA SER A 116 -9.13 3.44 10.10
C SER A 116 -8.03 2.75 9.30
N VAL A 117 -7.79 3.27 8.10
CA VAL A 117 -6.72 2.90 7.17
C VAL A 117 -5.92 4.15 6.81
N THR A 118 -4.61 4.04 6.72
CA THR A 118 -3.70 5.07 6.19
C THR A 118 -2.96 4.50 5.00
N PHE A 119 -2.90 5.24 3.90
CA PHE A 119 -2.20 4.82 2.70
C PHE A 119 -1.36 5.97 2.16
N VAL A 120 -0.04 5.80 2.19
CA VAL A 120 0.92 6.84 1.78
C VAL A 120 1.79 6.28 0.67
N VAL A 121 1.96 7.03 -0.41
CA VAL A 121 2.69 6.61 -1.61
C VAL A 121 3.63 7.73 -2.02
N GLY A 122 4.85 7.34 -2.38
CA GLY A 122 5.89 8.20 -2.88
C GLY A 122 6.57 7.64 -4.13
N THR A 123 7.29 8.49 -4.86
CA THR A 123 8.01 8.16 -6.08
C THR A 123 9.46 7.78 -5.75
N GLY A 124 9.90 6.61 -6.20
CA GLY A 124 11.28 6.13 -6.09
C GLY A 124 11.45 4.88 -5.22
N LEU A 125 12.66 4.33 -5.27
CA LEU A 125 13.14 3.30 -4.35
C LEU A 125 13.94 3.98 -3.21
N PRO A 126 14.00 3.38 -2.01
CA PRO A 126 14.72 3.98 -0.89
C PRO A 126 16.20 4.28 -1.20
N PRO A 127 16.74 5.39 -0.66
CA PRO A 127 16.06 6.35 0.21
C PRO A 127 15.04 7.23 -0.54
N VAL A 128 13.85 7.41 0.04
CA VAL A 128 12.78 8.28 -0.48
C VAL A 128 12.50 9.38 0.53
N SER A 129 12.36 10.61 0.06
CA SER A 129 12.00 11.78 0.86
C SER A 129 11.01 12.64 0.06
N ASP A 130 9.73 12.38 0.29
CA ASP A 130 8.67 12.95 -0.53
C ASP A 130 7.78 13.89 0.27
N THR A 131 7.42 15.00 -0.37
CA THR A 131 6.38 15.90 0.12
C THR A 131 5.02 15.46 -0.42
N LEU A 132 4.03 15.34 0.45
CA LEU A 132 2.70 14.89 0.06
C LEU A 132 1.91 16.03 -0.58
N ARG A 133 1.24 15.74 -1.70
CA ARG A 133 0.39 16.68 -2.46
C ARG A 133 -1.00 16.11 -2.68
N GLU A 134 -1.89 16.97 -3.15
CA GLU A 134 -3.27 16.61 -3.50
C GLU A 134 -3.36 15.53 -4.59
N ARG A 135 -2.37 15.42 -5.48
CA ARG A 135 -2.35 14.39 -6.52
C ARG A 135 -0.96 13.77 -6.64
N PHE A 136 -0.96 12.45 -6.77
CA PHE A 136 0.24 11.69 -7.04
C PHE A 136 0.66 11.84 -8.51
N SER A 137 1.96 12.07 -8.75
CA SER A 137 2.55 12.07 -10.09
C SER A 137 3.81 11.20 -10.09
N PRO A 138 3.75 9.96 -10.65
CA PRO A 138 4.86 9.01 -10.61
C PRO A 138 6.06 9.41 -11.47
N ASP A 139 5.95 10.47 -12.27
CA ASP A 139 7.00 11.01 -13.12
C ASP A 139 7.92 11.99 -12.36
N THR A 140 7.54 12.42 -11.17
CA THR A 140 8.26 13.44 -10.41
C THR A 140 8.73 12.88 -9.07
N ALA A 141 10.05 12.75 -8.92
CA ALA A 141 10.67 12.42 -7.64
C ALA A 141 10.38 13.51 -6.59
N GLY A 142 10.19 13.15 -5.32
CA GLY A 142 9.85 14.12 -4.27
C GLY A 142 8.34 14.39 -4.12
N ILE A 143 7.49 13.77 -4.95
CA ILE A 143 6.03 13.92 -4.92
C ILE A 143 5.39 12.65 -4.38
N GLY A 144 4.66 12.77 -3.27
CA GLY A 144 3.83 11.70 -2.76
C GLY A 144 2.34 12.06 -2.68
N THR A 145 1.50 11.06 -2.44
CA THR A 145 0.11 11.22 -2.03
C THR A 145 -0.15 10.44 -0.75
N GLY A 146 -1.10 10.91 0.05
CA GLY A 146 -1.45 10.25 1.30
C GLY A 146 -2.95 10.32 1.55
N PHE A 147 -3.50 9.25 2.09
CA PHE A 147 -4.89 9.17 2.49
C PHE A 147 -5.00 8.71 3.94
N VAL A 148 -5.89 9.35 4.70
CA VAL A 148 -6.45 8.79 5.94
C VAL A 148 -7.88 8.43 5.64
N ILE A 149 -8.31 7.24 6.02
CA ILE A 149 -9.67 6.76 5.79
C ILE A 149 -10.19 6.23 7.10
N HIS A 150 -11.35 6.69 7.54
CA HIS A 150 -12.00 6.22 8.76
C HIS A 150 -13.34 5.59 8.39
N GLN A 151 -13.65 4.50 9.08
CA GLN A 151 -14.97 3.91 9.03
C GLN A 151 -15.70 4.25 10.33
N ALA A 152 -16.81 4.97 10.22
CA ALA A 152 -17.68 5.27 11.34
C ALA A 152 -18.47 4.02 11.79
N PRO A 153 -18.97 3.99 13.03
CA PRO A 153 -19.69 2.82 13.57
C PRO A 153 -20.94 2.42 12.78
N ASP A 154 -21.55 3.35 12.03
CA ASP A 154 -22.68 3.15 11.13
C ASP A 154 -22.27 2.61 9.75
N SER A 155 -21.01 2.22 9.57
CA SER A 155 -20.38 1.82 8.31
C SER A 155 -20.18 2.95 7.29
N THR A 156 -20.38 4.22 7.67
CA THR A 156 -20.05 5.36 6.82
C THR A 156 -18.53 5.49 6.69
N VAL A 157 -18.02 5.58 5.46
CA VAL A 157 -16.59 5.75 5.19
C VAL A 157 -16.29 7.20 4.88
N HIS A 158 -15.36 7.78 5.65
CA HIS A 158 -14.83 9.11 5.42
C HIS A 158 -13.41 9.01 4.89
N THR A 159 -13.10 9.83 3.88
CA THR A 159 -11.80 9.84 3.23
C THR A 159 -11.21 11.23 3.36
N TRP A 160 -9.97 11.31 3.84
CA TRP A 160 -9.19 12.53 3.93
C TRP A 160 -7.96 12.38 3.04
N LEU A 161 -7.80 13.33 2.14
CA LEU A 161 -6.66 13.40 1.23
C LEU A 161 -5.63 14.38 1.81
N ALA A 162 -4.37 13.95 1.83
CA ALA A 162 -3.26 14.74 2.33
C ALA A 162 -3.18 16.09 1.60
N ARG A 163 -2.94 17.14 2.39
CA ARG A 163 -2.63 18.49 1.91
C ARG A 163 -1.20 18.87 2.25
N THR A 164 -0.70 18.34 3.36
CA THR A 164 0.66 18.47 3.83
C THR A 164 1.13 17.16 4.44
N GLY A 165 2.45 17.01 4.56
CA GLY A 165 3.08 15.83 5.13
C GLY A 165 4.27 15.37 4.32
N ALA A 166 4.90 14.30 4.81
CA ALA A 166 5.99 13.64 4.13
C ALA A 166 5.96 12.13 4.31
N LEU A 167 6.55 11.44 3.34
CA LEU A 167 6.96 10.05 3.45
C LEU A 167 8.49 10.00 3.38
N HIS A 168 9.11 9.45 4.41
CA HIS A 168 10.54 9.17 4.44
C HIS A 168 10.74 7.67 4.54
N VAL A 169 11.35 7.05 3.53
CA VAL A 169 11.82 5.67 3.63
C VAL A 169 13.34 5.73 3.66
N THR A 170 13.94 5.45 4.81
CA THR A 170 15.38 5.59 5.03
C THR A 170 16.17 4.41 4.49
N GLY A 171 15.55 3.24 4.43
CA GLY A 171 16.21 2.03 3.96
C GLY A 171 15.25 0.87 3.78
N SER A 172 15.69 -0.13 3.02
CA SER A 172 14.94 -1.37 2.84
C SER A 172 15.86 -2.53 2.50
N THR A 173 15.60 -3.68 3.08
CA THR A 173 16.37 -4.91 2.84
C THR A 173 15.41 -6.03 2.48
N TYR A 174 15.65 -6.69 1.34
CA TYR A 174 14.79 -7.76 0.84
C TYR A 174 15.59 -9.05 0.67
N GLY A 175 14.96 -10.17 1.01
CA GLY A 175 15.50 -11.49 0.72
C GLY A 175 15.27 -11.91 -0.74
N THR A 176 15.56 -13.18 -1.02
CA THR A 176 15.32 -13.80 -2.34
C THR A 176 13.84 -13.70 -2.72
N GLY A 177 13.59 -13.36 -3.98
CA GLY A 177 12.24 -13.25 -4.52
C GLY A 177 11.69 -14.55 -5.08
N THR A 178 10.38 -14.69 -5.06
CA THR A 178 9.64 -15.71 -5.80
C THR A 178 9.10 -15.09 -7.09
N SER A 179 9.44 -15.67 -8.23
CA SER A 179 9.01 -15.18 -9.54
C SER A 179 7.85 -16.01 -10.10
N THR A 180 6.98 -15.33 -10.83
CA THR A 180 5.89 -15.93 -11.59
C THR A 180 5.80 -15.22 -12.92
N SER A 181 5.71 -15.97 -14.03
CA SER A 181 5.68 -15.41 -15.37
C SER A 181 4.39 -15.79 -16.09
N GLY A 182 3.87 -14.87 -16.89
CA GLY A 182 2.66 -15.07 -17.69
C GLY A 182 2.42 -13.88 -18.62
N SER A 183 1.86 -14.14 -19.81
CA SER A 183 1.50 -13.10 -20.78
C SER A 183 2.63 -12.11 -21.10
N GLY A 184 3.86 -12.61 -21.25
CA GLY A 184 5.04 -11.79 -21.57
C GLY A 184 5.64 -11.00 -20.40
N LEU A 185 5.01 -11.05 -19.22
CA LEU A 185 5.49 -10.42 -18.00
C LEU A 185 6.04 -11.43 -16.99
N THR A 186 6.96 -10.98 -16.16
CA THR A 186 7.45 -11.66 -14.97
C THR A 186 7.24 -10.76 -13.77
N ILE A 187 6.57 -11.30 -12.75
CA ILE A 187 6.37 -10.66 -11.45
C ILE A 187 7.24 -11.38 -10.43
N THR A 188 8.17 -10.66 -9.83
CA THR A 188 9.00 -11.15 -8.72
C THR A 188 8.56 -10.49 -7.43
N THR A 189 8.27 -11.30 -6.41
CA THR A 189 7.91 -10.79 -5.08
C THR A 189 8.95 -11.18 -4.04
N SER A 190 9.49 -10.20 -3.33
CA SER A 190 10.48 -10.39 -2.28
C SER A 190 9.96 -9.83 -0.96
N ARG A 191 10.11 -10.60 0.12
CA ARG A 191 9.79 -10.15 1.48
C ARG A 191 11.05 -9.62 2.15
N GLY A 192 10.86 -8.67 3.05
CA GLY A 192 11.96 -7.94 3.66
C GLY A 192 11.51 -7.05 4.79
N THR A 193 12.33 -6.04 5.06
CA THR A 193 12.07 -4.97 6.02
C THR A 193 12.25 -3.61 5.36
N ALA A 194 11.50 -2.62 5.84
CA ALA A 194 11.68 -1.21 5.47
C ALA A 194 11.72 -0.35 6.73
N SER A 195 12.54 0.70 6.73
CA SER A 195 12.69 1.66 7.82
C SER A 195 12.39 3.07 7.35
N GLY A 196 11.92 3.93 8.26
CA GLY A 196 11.53 5.29 7.93
C GLY A 196 10.43 5.84 8.82
N ASP A 197 9.72 6.83 8.29
CA ASP A 197 8.59 7.48 8.94
C ASP A 197 7.64 8.08 7.89
N TYR A 198 6.42 8.38 8.33
CA TYR A 198 5.55 9.29 7.61
C TYR A 198 4.80 10.16 8.60
N HIS A 199 4.41 11.34 8.14
CA HIS A 199 3.43 12.18 8.81
C HIS A 199 2.60 12.86 7.75
N LEU A 200 1.29 12.99 7.97
CA LEU A 200 0.41 13.65 7.03
C LEU A 200 -0.76 14.30 7.74
N THR A 201 -1.19 15.43 7.19
CA THR A 201 -2.43 16.11 7.55
C THR A 201 -3.26 16.26 6.29
N GLY A 202 -4.46 15.69 6.33
CA GLY A 202 -5.41 15.69 5.22
C GLY A 202 -6.70 16.42 5.54
N LYS A 203 -7.42 16.80 4.49
CA LYS A 203 -8.77 17.35 4.55
C LYS A 203 -9.78 16.34 4.03
N LEU A 204 -11.00 16.37 4.55
CA LEU A 204 -12.08 15.50 4.09
C LEU A 204 -12.30 15.69 2.58
N VAL A 205 -12.74 14.63 1.89
CA VAL A 205 -13.10 14.65 0.48
C VAL A 205 -14.64 14.51 0.36
N PRO A 206 -15.35 15.44 -0.30
CA PRO A 206 -14.86 16.68 -0.94
C PRO A 206 -14.35 17.70 0.09
N ASP A 207 -13.48 18.62 -0.36
CA ASP A 207 -12.69 19.52 0.50
C ASP A 207 -13.56 20.22 1.55
N SER A 208 -13.16 20.10 2.82
CA SER A 208 -13.85 20.71 3.95
C SER A 208 -12.86 21.38 4.91
N THR A 209 -13.37 22.04 5.94
CA THR A 209 -12.56 22.59 7.03
C THR A 209 -12.08 21.52 8.01
N SER A 210 -12.61 20.30 7.94
CA SER A 210 -12.26 19.20 8.84
C SER A 210 -10.93 18.57 8.42
N THR A 211 -10.00 18.48 9.37
CA THR A 211 -8.69 17.88 9.17
C THR A 211 -8.55 16.56 9.92
N ALA A 212 -7.83 15.62 9.33
CA ALA A 212 -7.34 14.42 10.00
C ALA A 212 -5.83 14.34 9.86
N SER A 213 -5.15 13.81 10.88
CA SER A 213 -3.70 13.60 10.83
C SER A 213 -3.35 12.15 11.15
N ALA A 214 -2.31 11.66 10.51
CA ALA A 214 -1.75 10.35 10.76
C ALA A 214 -0.22 10.42 10.70
N ALA A 215 0.46 9.73 11.59
CA ALA A 215 1.91 9.62 11.58
C ALA A 215 2.34 8.28 12.14
N ALA A 216 3.47 7.76 11.66
CA ALA A 216 4.12 6.60 12.24
C ALA A 216 5.63 6.69 12.02
N ALA A 217 6.38 6.33 13.06
CA ALA A 217 7.82 6.14 12.98
C ALA A 217 8.11 4.64 13.01
N PHE A 218 8.77 4.15 11.97
CA PHE A 218 9.13 2.74 11.78
C PHE A 218 10.65 2.58 11.56
N GLY A 219 11.46 3.42 12.20
CA GLY A 219 12.92 3.34 12.16
C GLY A 219 13.49 1.99 12.63
N GLY A 220 12.78 1.29 13.52
CA GLY A 220 13.12 -0.08 13.96
C GLY A 220 12.88 -1.16 12.92
N GLY A 221 12.29 -0.82 11.77
CA GLY A 221 11.97 -1.74 10.70
C GLY A 221 10.55 -2.32 10.82
N ILE A 222 9.82 -2.30 9.70
CA ILE A 222 8.53 -2.99 9.53
C ILE A 222 8.65 -4.04 8.44
N ARG A 223 7.74 -5.02 8.43
CA ARG A 223 7.59 -5.95 7.32
C ARG A 223 7.37 -5.18 6.03
N ALA A 224 8.08 -5.59 5.00
CA ALA A 224 7.98 -4.97 3.69
C ALA A 224 7.90 -6.01 2.57
N LEU A 225 7.22 -5.61 1.50
CA LEU A 225 7.08 -6.36 0.26
C LEU A 225 7.65 -5.55 -0.89
N LYS A 226 8.53 -6.16 -1.69
CA LYS A 226 8.95 -5.62 -2.98
C LYS A 226 8.31 -6.43 -4.09
N ILE A 227 7.66 -5.75 -5.03
CA ILE A 227 7.09 -6.31 -6.24
C ILE A 227 7.86 -5.71 -7.41
N ARG A 228 8.52 -6.57 -8.19
CA ARG A 228 9.20 -6.18 -9.41
C ARG A 228 8.47 -6.77 -10.61
N ILE A 229 8.17 -5.94 -11.60
CA ILE A 229 7.49 -6.34 -12.83
C ILE A 229 8.42 -6.05 -14.00
N THR A 230 8.74 -7.09 -14.77
CA THR A 230 9.59 -6.98 -15.97
C THR A 230 8.99 -7.73 -17.14
N GLY A 231 9.49 -7.49 -18.35
CA GLY A 231 9.09 -8.20 -19.56
C GLY A 231 8.40 -7.29 -20.58
N THR A 232 7.66 -7.88 -21.51
CA THR A 232 7.04 -7.18 -22.64
C THR A 232 5.58 -7.59 -22.76
N LEU A 233 4.69 -6.60 -22.72
CA LEU A 233 3.25 -6.68 -22.98
C LEU A 233 2.93 -6.48 -24.47
#